data_AF-A0A392MRG5-F1
#
_entry.id   AF-A0A392MRG5-F1
#
_cell.length_a   1.000
_cell.length_b   1.000
_cell.length_c   1.000
_cell.angle_alpha   90.00
_cell.angle_beta   90.00
_cell.angle_gamma   90.00
#
_symmetry.space_group_name_H-M   'P 1'
#
loop_
_entity.id
_entity.type
_entity.pdbx_description
1 polymer ?
#
loop_
_entity_poly.entity_id
_entity_poly.type
_entity_poly.pdbx_seq_one_letter_code
_entity_poly.pdbx_strand_id
1 'polypeptide(L)'
;MAAQFAAEATLRRVHAAQKDDDMPPIEAILAPLEAELKLARQEIAKLQDDNKALDRLTKSKEAALLEAEKTVQIALVKASMVDDLQNKNQELMKQIEICQEENKILDRMHRLKVAEVEKLTQTVRELEEAVLAGGAAANAVRDYQRKVQEMNEERKTLDRELARAKVTANRVAVVVANEWKDSNDKVMPVKQWLEERRFLQGEMQQLRDKLAIVERTAKSEAQLKEKYQLRLKVLEESLRGNSNGGNRSTPEGRSVSNSRRQSLGGADNFSKPTSNGFLHRRLPSFQL
;
A
#
# COMPACT_ATOMS: atom_id res chain seq x y z
N MET A 1 -125.73 89.81 107.21
CA MET A 1 -124.25 89.65 107.23
C MET A 1 -123.76 88.20 107.26
N ALA A 2 -124.37 87.25 108.01
CA ALA A 2 -123.85 85.87 108.12
C ALA A 2 -123.52 85.18 106.78
N ALA A 3 -124.35 85.33 105.74
CA ALA A 3 -124.11 84.75 104.42
C ALA A 3 -122.84 85.28 103.71
N GLN A 4 -122.44 86.54 103.94
CA GLN A 4 -121.22 87.09 103.35
C GLN A 4 -119.98 86.45 103.97
N PHE A 5 -119.91 86.31 105.30
CA PHE A 5 -118.82 85.59 105.96
C PHE A 5 -118.75 84.13 105.55
N ALA A 6 -119.89 83.45 105.31
CA ALA A 6 -119.90 82.09 104.79
C ALA A 6 -119.34 82.00 103.35
N ALA A 7 -119.71 82.93 102.47
CA ALA A 7 -119.17 83.01 101.11
C ALA A 7 -117.67 83.35 101.11
N GLU A 8 -117.24 84.33 101.92
CA GLU A 8 -115.85 84.76 102.06
C GLU A 8 -114.95 83.67 102.66
N ALA A 9 -115.44 82.94 103.67
CA ALA A 9 -114.77 81.76 104.22
C ALA A 9 -114.78 80.54 103.27
N THR A 10 -115.61 80.54 102.24
CA THR A 10 -115.59 79.54 101.17
C THR A 10 -114.59 79.95 100.08
N LEU A 11 -114.61 81.21 99.64
CA LEU A 11 -113.59 81.79 98.74
C LEU A 11 -112.17 81.66 99.31
N ARG A 12 -111.95 81.94 100.60
CA ARG A 12 -110.63 81.72 101.24
C ARG A 12 -110.22 80.24 101.26
N ARG A 13 -111.16 79.30 101.37
CA ARG A 13 -110.85 77.85 101.31
C ARG A 13 -110.57 77.38 99.88
N VAL A 14 -111.27 77.91 98.87
CA VAL A 14 -110.95 77.65 97.46
C VAL A 14 -109.56 78.22 97.11
N HIS A 15 -109.26 79.46 97.52
CA HIS A 15 -107.93 80.04 97.30
C HIS A 15 -106.80 79.39 98.11
N ALA A 16 -107.09 78.77 99.26
CA ALA A 16 -106.12 77.97 100.00
C ALA A 16 -105.89 76.62 99.31
N ALA A 17 -106.96 75.92 98.90
CA ALA A 17 -106.87 74.67 98.14
C ALA A 17 -106.27 74.82 96.73
N GLN A 18 -106.07 76.06 96.26
CA GLN A 18 -105.35 76.41 95.02
C GLN A 18 -103.90 76.89 95.26
N LYS A 19 -103.42 76.86 96.50
CA LYS A 19 -102.03 77.23 96.85
C LYS A 19 -101.12 76.07 97.19
N ASP A 20 -101.70 74.91 97.53
CA ASP A 20 -100.98 73.70 97.92
C ASP A 20 -100.98 72.67 96.77
N ASP A 21 -100.81 73.13 95.52
CA ASP A 21 -100.31 72.27 94.45
C ASP A 21 -98.80 72.13 94.63
N ASP A 22 -98.31 70.92 94.94
CA ASP A 22 -96.89 70.53 94.99
C ASP A 22 -96.24 70.51 93.58
N MET A 23 -96.55 71.50 92.75
CA MET A 23 -95.97 71.65 91.43
C MET A 23 -94.57 72.25 91.58
N PRO A 24 -93.49 71.52 91.26
CA PRO A 24 -92.14 72.07 91.37
C PRO A 24 -92.00 73.27 90.43
N PRO A 25 -91.12 74.25 90.76
CA PRO A 25 -90.91 75.43 89.92
C PRO A 25 -90.68 75.05 88.46
N ILE A 26 -91.18 75.86 87.53
CA ILE A 26 -91.15 75.54 86.10
C ILE A 26 -89.70 75.29 85.63
N GLU A 27 -88.73 75.99 86.21
CA GLU A 27 -87.29 75.80 86.04
C GLU A 27 -86.82 74.38 86.37
N ALA A 28 -87.40 73.73 87.39
CA ALA A 28 -87.05 72.37 87.79
C ALA A 28 -87.61 71.29 86.84
N ILE A 29 -88.66 71.61 86.07
CA ILE A 29 -89.19 70.77 84.99
C ILE A 29 -88.44 71.04 83.67
N LEU A 30 -88.09 72.30 83.41
CA LEU A 30 -87.37 72.70 82.20
C LEU A 30 -85.90 72.29 82.22
N ALA A 31 -85.16 72.45 83.32
CA ALA A 31 -83.71 72.23 83.34
C ALA A 31 -83.27 70.80 82.93
N PRO A 32 -83.97 69.71 83.29
CA PRO A 32 -83.70 68.38 82.75
C PRO A 32 -83.91 68.30 81.23
N LEU A 33 -85.02 68.84 80.72
CA LEU A 33 -85.35 68.84 79.29
C LEU A 33 -84.38 69.71 78.47
N GLU A 34 -83.91 70.83 79.01
CA GLU A 34 -82.85 71.66 78.43
C GLU A 34 -81.50 70.93 78.39
N ALA A 35 -81.18 70.14 79.43
CA ALA A 35 -79.98 69.32 79.48
C ALA A 35 -80.05 68.17 78.46
N GLU A 36 -81.17 67.46 78.35
CA GLU A 36 -81.41 66.43 77.33
C GLU A 36 -81.33 67.01 75.91
N LEU A 37 -81.98 68.15 75.65
CA LEU A 37 -81.94 68.85 74.36
C LEU A 37 -80.53 69.35 74.02
N LYS A 38 -79.72 69.71 75.03
CA LYS A 38 -78.29 70.04 74.88
C LYS A 38 -77.45 68.80 74.54
N LEU A 39 -77.71 67.65 75.18
CA LEU A 39 -77.06 66.37 74.88
C LEU A 39 -77.41 65.89 73.46
N ALA A 40 -78.69 65.91 73.07
CA ALA A 40 -79.14 65.56 71.73
C ALA A 40 -78.50 66.46 70.65
N ARG A 41 -78.34 67.77 70.90
CA ARG A 41 -77.58 68.67 70.02
C ARG A 41 -76.10 68.31 69.90
N GLN A 42 -75.46 67.87 70.99
CA GLN A 42 -74.07 67.39 70.96
C GLN A 42 -73.93 66.05 70.23
N GLU A 43 -74.91 65.16 70.35
CA GLU A 43 -74.94 63.89 69.63
C GLU A 43 -75.16 64.09 68.12
N ILE A 44 -76.11 64.97 67.72
CA ILE A 44 -76.29 65.38 66.33
C ILE A 44 -74.99 65.97 65.75
N ALA A 45 -74.26 66.78 66.51
CA ALA A 45 -72.98 67.34 66.06
C ALA A 45 -71.91 66.24 65.83
N LYS A 46 -71.79 65.28 66.75
CA LYS A 46 -70.91 64.11 66.56
C LYS A 46 -71.29 63.31 65.32
N LEU A 47 -72.56 62.93 65.17
CA LEU A 47 -73.07 62.17 64.03
C LEU A 47 -72.86 62.89 62.68
N GLN A 48 -72.87 64.23 62.68
CA GLN A 48 -72.51 65.02 61.49
C GLN A 48 -71.01 64.94 61.16
N ASP A 49 -70.12 64.96 62.16
CA ASP A 49 -68.68 64.84 61.93
C ASP A 49 -68.25 63.41 61.62
N ASP A 50 -68.91 62.40 62.20
CA ASP A 50 -68.76 60.98 61.86
C ASP A 50 -69.19 60.72 60.40
N ASN A 51 -70.32 61.28 59.94
CA ASN A 51 -70.70 61.21 58.52
C ASN A 51 -69.64 61.85 57.60
N LYS A 52 -69.09 63.02 57.96
CA LYS A 52 -67.99 63.66 57.18
C LYS A 52 -66.71 62.79 57.20
N ALA A 53 -66.47 62.04 58.26
CA ALA A 53 -65.35 61.10 58.33
C ALA A 53 -65.60 59.86 57.45
N LEU A 54 -66.81 59.31 57.44
CA LEU A 54 -67.24 58.22 56.56
C LEU A 54 -67.15 58.63 55.08
N ASP A 55 -67.64 59.82 54.69
CA ASP A 55 -67.51 60.36 53.33
C ASP A 55 -66.06 60.41 52.84
N ARG A 56 -65.14 60.87 53.70
CA ARG A 56 -63.70 60.92 53.39
C ARG A 56 -63.11 59.52 53.27
N LEU A 57 -63.51 58.60 54.14
CA LEU A 57 -63.06 57.20 54.13
C LEU A 57 -63.55 56.45 52.88
N THR A 58 -64.80 56.68 52.47
CA THR A 58 -65.38 56.12 51.24
C THR A 58 -64.60 56.60 50.02
N LYS A 59 -64.41 57.92 49.85
CA LYS A 59 -63.64 58.48 48.72
C LYS A 59 -62.18 58.01 48.68
N SER A 60 -61.57 57.83 49.85
CA SER A 60 -60.22 57.26 49.97
C SER A 60 -60.18 55.79 49.52
N LYS A 61 -61.16 54.97 49.93
CA LYS A 61 -61.29 53.58 49.49
C LYS A 61 -61.60 53.45 48.00
N GLU A 62 -62.46 54.31 47.45
CA GLU A 62 -62.77 54.36 46.01
C GLU A 62 -61.51 54.66 45.18
N ALA A 63 -60.71 55.65 45.60
CA ALA A 63 -59.45 55.98 44.95
C ALA A 63 -58.44 54.81 45.00
N ALA A 64 -58.29 54.17 46.16
CA ALA A 64 -57.41 53.01 46.32
C ALA A 64 -57.88 51.79 45.51
N LEU A 65 -59.19 51.58 45.38
CA LEU A 65 -59.77 50.49 44.58
C LEU A 65 -59.50 50.71 43.08
N LEU A 66 -59.65 51.94 42.58
CA LEU A 66 -59.30 52.32 41.20
C LEU A 66 -57.78 52.21 40.90
N GLU A 67 -56.91 52.35 41.91
CA GLU A 67 -55.47 52.14 41.76
C GLU A 67 -55.11 50.64 41.77
N ALA A 68 -55.76 49.85 42.62
CA ALA A 68 -55.66 48.39 42.62
C ALA A 68 -56.15 47.78 41.30
N GLU A 69 -57.28 48.25 40.76
CA GLU A 69 -57.84 47.81 39.48
C GLU A 69 -56.87 48.06 38.31
N LYS A 70 -56.29 49.26 38.21
CA LYS A 70 -55.23 49.56 37.22
C LYS A 70 -54.03 48.63 37.36
N THR A 71 -53.63 48.34 38.60
CA THR A 71 -52.51 47.44 38.89
C THR A 71 -52.80 46.01 38.43
N VAL A 72 -54.02 45.50 38.69
CA VAL A 72 -54.49 44.20 38.20
C VAL A 72 -54.55 44.17 36.67
N GLN A 73 -55.08 45.21 36.02
CA GLN A 73 -55.16 45.25 34.56
C GLN A 73 -53.77 45.25 33.90
N ILE A 74 -52.79 45.97 34.47
CA ILE A 74 -51.39 45.94 34.03
C ILE A 74 -50.77 44.55 34.26
N ALA A 75 -51.10 43.87 35.36
CA ALA A 75 -50.63 42.50 35.63
C ALA A 75 -51.22 41.47 34.64
N LEU A 76 -52.50 41.58 34.28
CA LEU A 76 -53.16 40.70 33.30
C LEU A 76 -52.53 40.81 31.90
N VAL A 77 -52.26 42.04 31.43
CA VAL A 77 -51.58 42.25 30.14
C VAL A 77 -50.15 41.68 30.16
N LYS A 78 -49.43 41.81 31.28
CA LYS A 78 -48.10 41.20 31.45
C LYS A 78 -48.16 39.66 31.49
N ALA A 79 -49.18 39.07 32.09
CA ALA A 79 -49.36 37.62 32.12
C ALA A 79 -49.56 37.06 30.69
N SER A 80 -50.48 37.63 29.91
CA SER A 80 -50.69 37.23 28.51
C SER A 80 -49.42 37.32 27.67
N MET A 81 -48.63 38.40 27.84
CA MET A 81 -47.33 38.55 27.16
C MET A 81 -46.31 37.46 27.57
N VAL A 82 -46.32 37.04 28.84
CA VAL A 82 -45.46 35.94 29.32
C VAL A 82 -45.91 34.61 28.73
N ASP A 83 -47.22 34.36 28.62
CA ASP A 83 -47.77 33.13 28.02
C ASP A 83 -47.43 33.04 26.52
N ASP A 84 -47.58 34.14 25.77
CA ASP A 84 -47.16 34.23 24.35
C ASP A 84 -45.65 33.96 24.17
N LEU A 85 -44.81 34.51 25.06
CA LEU A 85 -43.36 34.27 25.04
C LEU A 85 -43.01 32.83 25.44
N GLN A 86 -43.74 32.21 26.37
CA GLN A 86 -43.57 30.79 26.70
C GLN A 86 -43.94 29.89 25.51
N ASN A 87 -45.08 30.15 24.86
CA ASN A 87 -45.50 29.46 23.64
C ASN A 87 -44.45 29.59 22.53
N LYS A 88 -43.90 30.80 22.32
CA LYS A 88 -42.85 31.02 21.32
C LYS A 88 -41.53 30.33 21.67
N ASN A 89 -41.14 30.28 22.95
CA ASN A 89 -39.97 29.54 23.40
C ASN A 89 -40.12 28.03 23.21
N GLN A 90 -41.29 27.45 23.51
CA GLN A 90 -41.57 26.03 23.25
C GLN A 90 -41.45 25.69 21.76
N GLU A 91 -41.94 26.56 20.89
CA GLU A 91 -41.82 26.37 19.44
C GLU A 91 -40.36 26.49 18.96
N LEU A 92 -39.59 27.44 19.48
CA LEU A 92 -38.17 27.56 19.16
C LEU A 92 -37.34 26.35 19.65
N MET A 93 -37.68 25.75 20.79
CA MET A 93 -37.03 24.51 21.24
C MET A 93 -37.27 23.35 20.27
N LYS A 94 -38.50 23.13 19.81
CA LYS A 94 -38.81 22.10 18.79
C LYS A 94 -38.04 22.33 17.48
N GLN A 95 -37.93 23.59 17.04
CA GLN A 95 -37.17 23.94 15.84
C GLN A 95 -35.67 23.66 16.01
N ILE A 96 -35.11 23.88 17.21
CA ILE A 96 -33.73 23.50 17.54
C ILE A 96 -33.56 21.97 17.53
N GLU A 97 -34.51 21.20 18.09
CA GLU A 97 -34.47 19.73 18.08
C GLU A 97 -34.53 19.15 16.65
N ILE A 98 -35.40 19.70 15.79
CA ILE A 98 -35.49 19.33 14.36
C ILE A 98 -34.16 19.61 13.66
N CYS A 99 -33.64 20.83 13.77
CA CYS A 99 -32.34 21.20 13.18
C CYS A 99 -31.19 20.31 13.68
N GLN A 100 -31.22 19.86 14.94
CA GLN A 100 -30.21 18.93 15.47
C GLN A 100 -30.31 17.53 14.85
N GLU A 101 -31.51 16.98 14.66
CA GLU A 101 -31.67 15.67 14.01
C GLU A 101 -31.42 15.73 12.50
N GLU A 102 -31.82 16.81 11.82
CA GLU A 102 -31.44 17.08 10.43
C GLU A 102 -29.92 17.07 10.25
N ASN A 103 -29.19 17.79 11.12
CA ASN A 103 -27.72 17.74 11.11
C ASN A 103 -27.19 16.31 11.33
N LYS A 104 -27.74 15.54 12.29
CA LYS A 104 -27.37 14.12 12.48
C LYS A 104 -27.67 13.24 11.26
N ILE A 105 -28.69 13.55 10.46
CA ILE A 105 -29.00 12.85 9.20
C ILE A 105 -28.00 13.24 8.10
N LEU A 106 -27.70 14.53 7.95
CA LEU A 106 -26.71 15.05 7.00
C LEU A 106 -25.31 14.47 7.28
N ASP A 107 -24.92 14.39 8.56
CA ASP A 107 -23.67 13.80 9.03
C ASP A 107 -23.54 12.32 8.62
N ARG A 108 -24.60 11.53 8.83
CA ARG A 108 -24.66 10.11 8.43
C ARG A 108 -24.58 9.97 6.91
N MET A 109 -25.34 10.77 6.16
CA MET A 109 -25.28 10.78 4.70
C MET A 109 -23.89 11.17 4.18
N HIS A 110 -23.23 12.17 4.77
CA HIS A 110 -21.92 12.63 4.35
C HIS A 110 -20.86 11.54 4.56
N ARG A 111 -20.82 10.90 5.74
CA ARG A 111 -19.92 9.77 6.01
C ARG A 111 -20.10 8.61 5.03
N LEU A 112 -21.35 8.26 4.69
CA LEU A 112 -21.64 7.22 3.69
C LEU A 112 -21.18 7.63 2.27
N LYS A 113 -21.35 8.90 1.87
CA LYS A 113 -20.87 9.41 0.59
C LYS A 113 -19.35 9.42 0.50
N VAL A 114 -18.64 9.79 1.59
CA VAL A 114 -17.18 9.73 1.65
C VAL A 114 -16.69 8.29 1.49
N ALA A 115 -17.26 7.34 2.24
CA ALA A 115 -16.87 5.92 2.15
C ALA A 115 -17.07 5.32 0.74
N GLU A 116 -18.14 5.67 0.03
CA GLU A 116 -18.34 5.21 -1.35
C GLU A 116 -17.36 5.90 -2.33
N VAL A 117 -17.00 7.18 -2.12
CA VAL A 117 -15.95 7.86 -2.90
C VAL A 117 -14.57 7.25 -2.66
N GLU A 118 -14.23 6.90 -1.42
CA GLU A 118 -12.99 6.20 -1.08
C GLU A 118 -12.91 4.82 -1.78
N LYS A 119 -14.01 4.06 -1.73
CA LYS A 119 -14.17 2.77 -2.42
C LYS A 119 -14.02 2.90 -3.94
N LEU A 120 -14.69 3.88 -4.57
CA LEU A 120 -14.54 4.13 -6.01
C LEU A 120 -13.11 4.54 -6.37
N THR A 121 -12.45 5.32 -5.51
CA THR A 121 -11.05 5.75 -5.71
C THR A 121 -10.07 4.58 -5.56
N GLN A 122 -10.39 3.58 -4.73
CA GLN A 122 -9.66 2.32 -4.65
C GLN A 122 -9.81 1.51 -5.96
N THR A 123 -11.04 1.31 -6.44
CA THR A 123 -11.30 0.59 -7.70
C THR A 123 -10.68 1.29 -8.92
N VAL A 124 -10.62 2.62 -8.96
CA VAL A 124 -9.91 3.36 -10.03
C VAL A 124 -8.42 3.01 -10.03
N ARG A 125 -7.75 3.03 -8.86
CA ARG A 125 -6.32 2.69 -8.77
C ARG A 125 -6.04 1.23 -9.16
N GLU A 126 -6.90 0.30 -8.78
CA GLU A 126 -6.81 -1.11 -9.20
C GLU A 126 -6.94 -1.28 -10.73
N LEU A 127 -7.81 -0.49 -11.38
CA LEU A 127 -7.95 -0.47 -12.83
C LEU A 127 -6.75 0.19 -13.53
N GLU A 128 -6.19 1.25 -12.96
CA GLU A 128 -4.96 1.89 -13.46
C GLU A 128 -3.76 0.93 -13.44
N GLU A 129 -3.57 0.20 -12.33
CA GLU A 129 -2.55 -0.86 -12.22
C GLU A 129 -2.78 -1.99 -13.23
N ALA A 130 -4.02 -2.44 -13.41
CA ALA A 130 -4.37 -3.47 -14.39
C ALA A 130 -4.12 -3.02 -15.84
N VAL A 131 -4.39 -1.75 -16.17
CA VAL A 131 -4.10 -1.17 -17.49
C VAL A 131 -2.60 -1.07 -17.74
N LEU A 132 -1.80 -0.66 -16.75
CA LEU A 132 -0.34 -0.63 -16.85
C LEU A 132 0.25 -2.04 -17.06
N ALA A 133 -0.23 -3.03 -16.30
CA ALA A 133 0.16 -4.43 -16.47
C ALA A 133 -0.23 -4.99 -17.85
N GLY A 134 -1.44 -4.66 -18.33
CA GLY A 134 -1.91 -5.01 -19.67
C GLY A 134 -1.05 -4.38 -20.78
N GLY A 135 -0.62 -3.13 -20.61
CA GLY A 135 0.31 -2.44 -21.51
C GLY A 135 1.68 -3.13 -21.58
N ALA A 136 2.23 -3.54 -20.43
CA ALA A 136 3.48 -4.30 -20.36
C ALA A 136 3.36 -5.68 -21.04
N ALA A 137 2.26 -6.41 -20.80
CA ALA A 137 2.00 -7.68 -21.47
C ALA A 137 1.86 -7.51 -23.00
N ALA A 138 1.16 -6.48 -23.46
CA ALA A 138 1.00 -6.18 -24.89
C ALA A 138 2.33 -5.79 -25.56
N ASN A 139 3.27 -5.18 -24.83
CA ASN A 139 4.63 -4.94 -25.32
C ASN A 139 5.39 -6.26 -25.49
N ALA A 140 5.41 -7.11 -24.45
CA ALA A 140 6.08 -8.42 -24.52
C ALA A 140 5.55 -9.31 -25.66
N VAL A 141 4.23 -9.32 -25.89
CA VAL A 141 3.62 -10.04 -27.03
C VAL A 141 4.14 -9.53 -28.37
N ARG A 142 4.25 -8.20 -28.56
CA ARG A 142 4.78 -7.61 -29.80
C ARG A 142 6.27 -7.93 -30.01
N ASP A 143 7.05 -8.00 -28.95
CA ASP A 143 8.48 -8.36 -29.04
C ASP A 143 8.71 -9.85 -29.32
N TYR A 144 7.91 -10.74 -28.71
CA TYR A 144 7.91 -12.16 -29.10
C TYR A 144 7.44 -12.39 -30.54
N GLN A 145 6.41 -11.67 -31.00
CA GLN A 145 5.97 -11.70 -32.41
C GLN A 145 7.10 -11.28 -33.36
N ARG A 146 7.83 -10.20 -33.04
CA ARG A 146 9.01 -9.75 -33.79
C ARG A 146 10.09 -10.83 -33.83
N LYS A 147 10.45 -11.44 -32.69
CA LYS A 147 11.51 -12.45 -32.67
C LYS A 147 11.11 -13.74 -33.41
N VAL A 148 9.83 -14.10 -33.43
CA VAL A 148 9.30 -15.19 -34.27
C VAL A 148 9.38 -14.86 -35.76
N GLN A 149 9.19 -13.60 -36.16
CA GLN A 149 9.40 -13.17 -37.55
C GLN A 149 10.87 -13.27 -37.95
N GLU A 150 11.79 -12.73 -37.14
CA GLU A 150 13.25 -12.84 -37.35
C GLU A 150 13.69 -14.30 -37.50
N MET A 151 13.35 -15.18 -36.55
CA MET A 151 13.70 -16.60 -36.61
C MET A 151 13.11 -17.32 -37.83
N ASN A 152 11.93 -16.91 -38.31
CA ASN A 152 11.33 -17.45 -39.52
C ASN A 152 12.01 -16.95 -40.80
N GLU A 153 12.67 -15.80 -40.78
CA GLU A 153 13.52 -15.30 -41.87
C GLU A 153 14.90 -15.95 -41.87
N GLU A 154 15.53 -16.07 -40.70
CA GLU A 154 16.73 -16.88 -40.46
C GLU A 154 16.51 -18.32 -40.97
N ARG A 155 15.40 -18.97 -40.59
CA ARG A 155 15.07 -20.33 -41.06
C ARG A 155 14.91 -20.41 -42.58
N LYS A 156 14.22 -19.46 -43.22
CA LYS A 156 14.11 -19.40 -44.70
C LYS A 156 15.47 -19.22 -45.37
N THR A 157 16.45 -18.59 -44.73
CA THR A 157 17.82 -18.45 -45.24
C THR A 157 18.57 -19.76 -45.12
N LEU A 158 18.56 -20.38 -43.93
CA LEU A 158 19.15 -21.70 -43.67
C LEU A 158 18.53 -22.81 -44.54
N ASP A 159 17.21 -22.79 -44.79
CA ASP A 159 16.51 -23.71 -45.69
C ASP A 159 17.09 -23.65 -47.12
N ARG A 160 17.43 -22.44 -47.60
CA ARG A 160 18.05 -22.22 -48.93
C ARG A 160 19.53 -22.58 -48.95
N GLU A 161 20.27 -22.31 -47.88
CA GLU A 161 21.68 -22.69 -47.75
C GLU A 161 21.84 -24.20 -47.68
N LEU A 162 21.00 -24.89 -46.90
CA LEU A 162 20.92 -26.34 -46.85
C LEU A 162 20.59 -26.95 -48.23
N ALA A 163 19.69 -26.33 -48.99
CA ALA A 163 19.41 -26.76 -50.37
C ALA A 163 20.64 -26.61 -51.29
N ARG A 164 21.36 -25.47 -51.21
CA ARG A 164 22.62 -25.27 -51.96
C ARG A 164 23.69 -26.28 -51.55
N ALA A 165 23.88 -26.50 -50.25
CA ALA A 165 24.83 -27.46 -49.70
C ALA A 165 24.53 -28.90 -50.16
N LYS A 166 23.26 -29.31 -50.17
CA LYS A 166 22.82 -30.60 -50.72
C LYS A 166 23.15 -30.74 -52.21
N VAL A 167 22.93 -29.71 -53.02
CA VAL A 167 23.31 -29.73 -54.46
C VAL A 167 24.82 -29.85 -54.64
N THR A 168 25.61 -29.10 -53.87
CA THR A 168 27.09 -29.20 -53.90
C THR A 168 27.59 -30.57 -53.45
N ALA A 169 27.04 -31.12 -52.36
CA ALA A 169 27.38 -32.45 -51.86
C ALA A 169 27.04 -33.55 -52.87
N ASN A 170 25.87 -33.47 -53.52
CA ASN A 170 25.50 -34.40 -54.59
C ASN A 170 26.43 -34.30 -55.80
N ARG A 171 26.87 -33.09 -56.18
CA ARG A 171 27.87 -32.91 -57.25
C ARG A 171 29.22 -33.53 -56.90
N VAL A 172 29.71 -33.33 -55.67
CA VAL A 172 30.95 -33.97 -55.19
C VAL A 172 30.80 -35.49 -55.17
N ALA A 173 29.69 -36.02 -54.68
CA ALA A 173 29.42 -37.46 -54.67
C ALA A 173 29.41 -38.08 -56.09
N VAL A 174 28.87 -37.38 -57.09
CA VAL A 174 28.92 -37.82 -58.50
C VAL A 174 30.34 -37.75 -59.08
N VAL A 175 31.14 -36.73 -58.76
CA VAL A 175 32.54 -36.65 -59.21
C VAL A 175 33.35 -37.80 -58.61
N VAL A 176 33.27 -38.01 -57.29
CA VAL A 176 33.96 -39.13 -56.61
C VAL A 176 33.48 -40.48 -57.12
N ALA A 177 32.17 -40.66 -57.38
CA ALA A 177 31.68 -41.91 -57.98
C ALA A 177 32.23 -42.18 -59.39
N ASN A 178 32.48 -41.13 -60.19
CA ASN A 178 33.11 -41.27 -61.52
C ASN A 178 34.62 -41.55 -61.44
N GLU A 179 35.33 -40.94 -60.48
CA GLU A 179 36.75 -41.24 -60.21
C GLU A 179 36.98 -42.70 -59.76
N TRP A 180 35.95 -43.36 -59.23
CA TRP A 180 35.98 -44.72 -58.69
C TRP A 180 35.38 -45.76 -59.64
N LYS A 181 35.35 -45.46 -60.95
CA LYS A 181 34.96 -46.42 -61.98
C LYS A 181 36.13 -47.32 -62.42
N ASP A 182 35.79 -48.56 -62.76
CA ASP A 182 36.69 -49.50 -63.42
C ASP A 182 36.92 -49.15 -64.91
N SER A 183 37.81 -49.89 -65.56
CA SER A 183 38.11 -49.78 -67.00
C SER A 183 36.91 -50.06 -67.93
N ASN A 184 35.74 -50.43 -67.37
CA ASN A 184 34.50 -50.74 -68.07
C ASN A 184 33.36 -49.77 -67.67
N ASP A 185 33.71 -48.58 -67.16
CA ASP A 185 32.84 -47.48 -66.73
C ASP A 185 31.89 -47.80 -65.56
N LYS A 186 32.10 -48.89 -64.83
CA LYS A 186 31.28 -49.28 -63.67
C LYS A 186 31.95 -48.88 -62.37
N VAL A 187 31.19 -48.27 -61.45
CA VAL A 187 31.69 -47.93 -60.11
C VAL A 187 32.15 -49.20 -59.42
N MET A 188 33.40 -49.24 -58.98
CA MET A 188 34.02 -50.44 -58.39
C MET A 188 33.22 -50.89 -57.15
N PRO A 189 32.71 -52.13 -57.11
CA PRO A 189 32.02 -52.67 -55.96
C PRO A 189 32.87 -52.58 -54.68
N VAL A 190 32.28 -52.05 -53.60
CA VAL A 190 32.97 -51.82 -52.30
C VAL A 190 33.69 -53.08 -51.79
N LYS A 191 33.13 -54.27 -52.05
CA LYS A 191 33.79 -55.55 -51.72
C LYS A 191 35.10 -55.74 -52.48
N GLN A 192 35.10 -55.55 -53.81
CA GLN A 192 36.30 -55.66 -54.64
C GLN A 192 37.35 -54.62 -54.26
N TRP A 193 36.94 -53.37 -53.99
CA TRP A 193 37.86 -52.35 -53.48
C TRP A 193 38.51 -52.72 -52.14
N LEU A 194 37.74 -53.29 -51.21
CA LEU A 194 38.28 -53.77 -49.92
C LEU A 194 39.21 -54.98 -50.08
N GLU A 195 39.03 -55.79 -51.12
CA GLU A 195 39.88 -56.93 -51.47
C GLU A 195 41.18 -56.46 -52.17
N GLU A 196 41.10 -55.56 -53.15
CA GLU A 196 42.26 -54.94 -53.80
C GLU A 196 43.10 -54.10 -52.83
N ARG A 197 42.46 -53.28 -51.98
CA ARG A 197 43.16 -52.51 -50.93
C ARG A 197 43.90 -53.42 -49.96
N ARG A 198 43.32 -54.59 -49.62
CA ARG A 198 43.97 -55.59 -48.76
C ARG A 198 45.14 -56.26 -49.47
N PHE A 199 44.99 -56.58 -50.76
CA PHE A 199 46.07 -57.12 -51.60
C PHE A 199 47.25 -56.14 -51.69
N LEU A 200 47.00 -54.89 -52.08
CA LEU A 200 48.01 -53.84 -52.19
C LEU A 200 48.70 -53.54 -50.83
N GLN A 201 47.96 -53.61 -49.72
CA GLN A 201 48.56 -53.48 -48.38
C GLN A 201 49.48 -54.67 -48.04
N GLY A 202 49.15 -55.88 -48.49
CA GLY A 202 50.00 -57.07 -48.38
C GLY A 202 51.26 -56.99 -49.25
N GLU A 203 51.12 -56.62 -50.52
CA GLU A 203 52.23 -56.34 -51.45
C GLU A 203 53.19 -55.31 -50.86
N MET A 204 52.68 -54.17 -50.37
CA MET A 204 53.51 -53.10 -49.81
C MET A 204 54.25 -53.56 -48.55
N GLN A 205 53.66 -54.42 -47.72
CA GLN A 205 54.36 -55.03 -46.60
C GLN A 205 55.43 -56.03 -47.07
N GLN A 206 55.14 -56.90 -48.04
CA GLN A 206 56.13 -57.82 -48.59
C GLN A 206 57.32 -57.07 -49.23
N LEU A 207 57.08 -55.92 -49.85
CA LEU A 207 58.13 -55.04 -50.38
C LEU A 207 58.99 -54.41 -49.27
N ARG A 208 58.39 -54.01 -48.14
CA ARG A 208 59.16 -53.58 -46.94
C ARG A 208 60.01 -54.71 -46.38
N ASP A 209 59.47 -55.92 -46.30
CA ASP A 209 60.18 -57.08 -45.76
C ASP A 209 61.37 -57.48 -46.67
N LYS A 210 61.17 -57.45 -47.99
CA LYS A 210 62.24 -57.58 -49.00
C LYS A 210 63.30 -56.48 -48.87
N LEU A 211 62.88 -55.21 -48.74
CA LEU A 211 63.80 -54.08 -48.55
C LEU A 211 64.65 -54.26 -47.28
N ALA A 212 64.03 -54.68 -46.16
CA ALA A 212 64.74 -54.95 -44.91
C ALA A 212 65.73 -56.13 -45.03
N ILE A 213 65.49 -57.11 -45.92
CA ILE A 213 66.47 -58.15 -46.26
C ILE A 213 67.64 -57.53 -47.04
N VAL A 214 67.37 -56.79 -48.11
CA VAL A 214 68.40 -56.14 -48.93
C VAL A 214 69.26 -55.17 -48.10
N GLU A 215 68.67 -54.41 -47.17
CA GLU A 215 69.41 -53.58 -46.23
C GLU A 215 70.38 -54.36 -45.34
N ARG A 216 69.96 -55.53 -44.82
CA ARG A 216 70.84 -56.38 -44.00
C ARG A 216 71.98 -56.96 -44.84
N THR A 217 71.68 -57.40 -46.06
CA THR A 217 72.69 -57.88 -47.02
C THR A 217 73.70 -56.78 -47.33
N ALA A 218 73.25 -55.59 -47.74
CA ALA A 218 74.11 -54.44 -48.03
C ALA A 218 74.97 -54.00 -46.83
N LYS A 219 74.43 -54.05 -45.60
CA LYS A 219 75.20 -53.79 -44.37
C LYS A 219 76.29 -54.86 -44.15
N SER A 220 76.00 -56.13 -44.41
CA SER A 220 77.00 -57.21 -44.32
C SER A 220 78.05 -57.15 -45.43
N GLU A 221 77.68 -56.78 -46.66
CA GLU A 221 78.60 -56.57 -47.78
C GLU A 221 79.52 -55.37 -47.53
N ALA A 222 79.01 -54.29 -46.93
CA ALA A 222 79.83 -53.14 -46.52
C ALA A 222 80.88 -53.53 -45.46
N GLN A 223 80.50 -54.31 -44.44
CA GLN A 223 81.44 -54.86 -43.45
C GLN A 223 82.48 -55.79 -44.09
N LEU A 224 82.06 -56.61 -45.07
CA LEU A 224 82.97 -57.50 -45.78
C LEU A 224 83.96 -56.70 -46.66
N LYS A 225 83.47 -55.65 -47.33
CA LYS A 225 84.28 -54.71 -48.12
C LYS A 225 85.32 -53.99 -47.25
N GLU A 226 84.92 -53.48 -46.09
CA GLU A 226 85.83 -52.87 -45.11
C GLU A 226 86.92 -53.86 -44.67
N LYS A 227 86.55 -55.10 -44.36
CA LYS A 227 87.48 -56.19 -44.01
C LYS A 227 88.46 -56.53 -45.16
N TYR A 228 88.02 -56.45 -46.42
CA TYR A 228 88.91 -56.61 -47.58
C TYR A 228 89.81 -55.39 -47.80
N GLN A 229 89.31 -54.16 -47.59
CA GLN A 229 90.11 -52.93 -47.69
C GLN A 229 91.21 -52.89 -46.62
N LEU A 230 90.92 -53.29 -45.38
CA LEU A 230 91.94 -53.43 -44.32
C LEU A 230 93.02 -54.46 -44.70
N ARG A 231 92.64 -55.59 -45.29
CA ARG A 231 93.59 -56.62 -45.78
C ARG A 231 94.44 -56.11 -46.94
N LEU A 232 93.85 -55.39 -47.89
CA LEU A 232 94.58 -54.78 -49.00
C LEU A 232 95.61 -53.78 -48.47
N LYS A 233 95.21 -52.91 -47.54
CA LYS A 233 96.10 -51.92 -46.92
C LYS A 233 97.28 -52.56 -46.20
N VAL A 234 97.09 -53.67 -45.49
CA VAL A 234 98.19 -54.41 -44.84
C VAL A 234 99.15 -55.03 -45.87
N LEU A 235 98.65 -55.47 -47.04
CA LEU A 235 99.50 -55.95 -48.14
C LEU A 235 100.26 -54.79 -48.82
N GLU A 236 99.63 -53.64 -49.01
CA GLU A 236 100.29 -52.41 -49.49
C GLU A 236 101.37 -51.95 -48.51
N GLU A 237 101.08 -51.92 -47.21
CA GLU A 237 102.03 -51.59 -46.14
C GLU A 237 103.19 -52.63 -46.08
N SER A 238 102.92 -53.91 -46.34
CA SER A 238 103.95 -54.96 -46.43
C SER A 238 104.86 -54.78 -47.66
N LEU A 239 104.29 -54.43 -48.82
CA LEU A 239 105.04 -54.16 -50.05
C LEU A 239 105.86 -52.86 -49.94
N ARG A 240 105.33 -51.86 -49.23
CA ARG A 240 105.98 -50.56 -48.97
C ARG A 240 106.99 -50.60 -47.82
N GLY A 241 106.93 -51.60 -46.95
CA GLY A 241 107.80 -51.75 -45.78
C GLY A 241 109.23 -52.21 -46.11
N ASN A 242 109.49 -52.70 -47.32
CA ASN A 242 110.76 -53.35 -47.66
C ASN A 242 111.81 -52.43 -48.34
N SER A 243 111.81 -51.12 -48.03
CA SER A 243 112.94 -50.19 -48.26
C SER A 243 112.85 -48.94 -47.36
N ASN A 244 113.80 -48.80 -46.42
CA ASN A 244 114.18 -47.62 -45.59
C ASN A 244 113.01 -46.85 -44.89
N GLY A 245 112.79 -46.88 -43.57
CA GLY A 245 113.74 -46.93 -42.44
C GLY A 245 113.72 -45.60 -41.63
N GLY A 246 113.60 -45.65 -40.29
CA GLY A 246 113.97 -44.51 -39.40
C GLY A 246 113.01 -44.11 -38.25
N ASN A 247 113.25 -44.63 -37.04
CA ASN A 247 113.04 -44.06 -35.68
C ASN A 247 111.73 -43.29 -35.28
N ARG A 248 110.97 -43.71 -34.24
CA ARG A 248 111.10 -43.39 -32.77
C ARG A 248 110.79 -41.90 -32.44
N SER A 249 109.90 -41.50 -31.51
CA SER A 249 109.57 -41.97 -30.12
C SER A 249 108.19 -41.38 -29.67
N THR A 250 107.22 -42.07 -29.00
CA THR A 250 106.95 -42.25 -27.53
C THR A 250 107.05 -41.02 -26.60
N PRO A 251 106.32 -40.90 -25.44
CA PRO A 251 105.18 -41.66 -24.84
C PRO A 251 103.94 -40.71 -24.56
N GLU A 252 102.99 -40.78 -23.59
CA GLU A 252 102.47 -41.69 -22.52
C GLU A 252 101.00 -41.25 -22.17
N GLY A 253 100.17 -42.15 -21.60
CA GLY A 253 99.09 -41.83 -20.64
C GLY A 253 97.71 -41.38 -21.17
N ARG A 254 96.59 -41.56 -20.44
CA ARG A 254 96.29 -42.39 -19.24
C ARG A 254 94.75 -42.41 -18.97
N SER A 255 94.23 -43.49 -18.34
CA SER A 255 92.92 -43.53 -17.60
C SER A 255 91.59 -43.33 -18.39
N VAL A 256 90.37 -43.60 -17.85
CA VAL A 256 89.85 -44.78 -17.09
C VAL A 256 88.29 -44.77 -17.05
N SER A 257 87.66 -45.95 -17.18
CA SER A 257 86.28 -46.37 -16.77
C SER A 257 84.98 -45.54 -17.01
N ASN A 258 83.96 -46.26 -17.54
CA ASN A 258 82.53 -46.30 -17.12
C ASN A 258 81.50 -45.14 -17.31
N SER A 259 80.24 -45.59 -17.47
CA SER A 259 78.96 -44.97 -17.04
C SER A 259 78.21 -43.91 -17.90
N ARG A 260 77.10 -44.38 -18.50
CA ARG A 260 75.70 -43.88 -18.37
C ARG A 260 75.41 -42.36 -18.56
N ARG A 261 74.78 -42.01 -19.71
CA ARG A 261 73.60 -41.10 -19.93
C ARG A 261 73.24 -41.17 -21.44
N GLN A 262 71.99 -41.08 -21.96
CA GLN A 262 70.82 -40.20 -21.78
C GLN A 262 70.96 -38.77 -22.34
N SER A 263 69.86 -38.25 -22.90
CA SER A 263 69.59 -36.84 -23.31
C SER A 263 70.32 -36.33 -24.58
N LEU A 264 69.78 -35.39 -25.38
CA LEU A 264 68.46 -34.72 -25.39
C LEU A 264 68.14 -34.14 -26.80
N GLY A 265 66.86 -33.95 -27.12
CA GLY A 265 66.37 -33.01 -28.17
C GLY A 265 65.52 -33.67 -29.27
N GLY A 266 64.34 -33.15 -29.63
CA GLY A 266 63.56 -32.03 -29.08
C GLY A 266 62.20 -31.87 -29.80
N ALA A 267 61.34 -30.94 -29.33
CA ALA A 267 59.98 -30.67 -29.82
C ALA A 267 58.94 -31.82 -29.62
N ASP A 268 57.67 -31.61 -29.33
CA ASP A 268 56.94 -30.38 -28.95
C ASP A 268 55.61 -30.74 -28.21
N ASN A 269 54.86 -29.71 -27.79
CA ASN A 269 53.41 -29.68 -27.47
C ASN A 269 52.94 -29.78 -26.00
N PHE A 270 52.65 -28.60 -25.46
CA PHE A 270 51.36 -28.19 -24.87
C PHE A 270 50.76 -28.85 -23.62
N SER A 271 50.65 -27.99 -22.60
CA SER A 271 49.39 -27.65 -21.90
C SER A 271 48.80 -28.63 -20.89
N LYS A 272 49.11 -28.36 -19.62
CA LYS A 272 48.15 -28.47 -18.53
C LYS A 272 48.37 -27.33 -17.53
N PRO A 273 47.31 -26.56 -17.22
CA PRO A 273 47.09 -26.33 -15.81
C PRO A 273 45.64 -26.59 -15.36
N THR A 274 45.59 -27.00 -14.11
CA THR A 274 44.47 -27.02 -13.17
C THR A 274 43.54 -25.81 -13.26
N SER A 275 42.22 -26.06 -13.24
CA SER A 275 41.27 -25.31 -12.42
C SER A 275 40.01 -26.15 -12.21
N ASN A 276 39.57 -26.30 -10.96
CA ASN A 276 38.29 -26.92 -10.63
C ASN A 276 37.64 -26.07 -9.53
N GLY A 277 36.64 -25.27 -9.90
CA GLY A 277 36.20 -24.12 -9.10
C GLY A 277 34.68 -23.97 -9.00
N PHE A 278 34.18 -24.12 -7.78
CA PHE A 278 32.98 -23.54 -7.20
C PHE A 278 31.59 -23.71 -7.87
N LEU A 279 30.78 -24.52 -7.18
CA LEU A 279 29.42 -24.21 -6.70
C LEU A 279 28.51 -23.29 -7.54
N HIS A 280 27.39 -23.83 -8.03
CA HIS A 280 26.05 -23.53 -7.46
C HIS A 280 24.93 -24.33 -8.19
N ARG A 281 23.96 -24.88 -7.44
CA ARG A 281 22.50 -24.57 -7.55
C ARG A 281 21.69 -25.41 -6.54
N ARG A 282 20.73 -24.79 -5.83
CA ARG A 282 19.64 -25.48 -5.09
C ARG A 282 18.46 -25.73 -6.02
N LEU A 283 17.62 -26.73 -5.74
CA LEU A 283 16.26 -26.56 -5.18
C LEU A 283 15.53 -27.93 -5.06
N PRO A 284 14.56 -28.08 -4.14
CA PRO A 284 13.84 -29.34 -3.93
C PRO A 284 12.59 -29.45 -4.81
N SER A 285 12.16 -30.69 -5.07
CA SER A 285 10.84 -31.01 -5.62
C SER A 285 9.82 -31.17 -4.49
N PHE A 286 8.89 -30.22 -4.36
CA PHE A 286 7.60 -30.49 -3.72
C PHE A 286 6.68 -31.18 -4.73
N GLN A 287 5.94 -32.19 -4.29
CA GLN A 287 4.76 -32.68 -4.99
C GLN A 287 3.50 -32.30 -4.19
N LEU A 288 2.45 -31.96 -4.94
CA LEU A 288 1.05 -31.97 -4.55
C LEU A 288 0.42 -33.23 -5.19
#